data_AF-A0A6L4BC27-F1
#
_entry.id   AF-A0A6L4BC27-F1
#
_cell.length_a   1.000
_cell.length_b   1.000
_cell.length_c   1.000
_cell.angle_alpha   90.00
_cell.angle_beta   90.00
_cell.angle_gamma   90.00
#
_symmetry.space_group_name_H-M   'P 1'
#
loop_
_entity.id
_entity.type
_entity.pdbx_description
1 polymer ?
#
loop_
_entity_poly.entity_id
_entity_poly.type
_entity_poly.pdbx_seq_one_letter_code
_entity_poly.pdbx_strand_id
1 'polypeptide(L)'
;MATISYSDIQAVKREANRLRTEHPDLSLTKLQDMAAAVLFGVRGFHELNKWRDRTVSENTVEGDGGGLTCTFCGATFYPDISSERTLHRKRHDAFEEAATYLGYAPKQHAEREAMKKAGYELLRADTLDKQVEGLLMVARGWFDRSLDAAIDSAYWKQHPTFEAYVSYVIGDLEHLPAAAVKAVVERYGRVDGVIPEGKSYWYPPKKGRKAKVQ
;
A
#
# COMPACT_ATOMS: atom_id res chain seq x y z
N MET A 1 -20.89 -7.30 15.60
CA MET A 1 -19.87 -8.33 15.28
C MET A 1 -18.56 -7.61 15.00
N ALA A 2 -17.41 -8.19 15.35
CA ALA A 2 -16.12 -7.51 15.23
C ALA A 2 -15.58 -7.54 13.79
N THR A 3 -15.03 -6.42 13.32
CA THR A 3 -14.25 -6.31 12.09
C THR A 3 -12.89 -6.97 12.32
N ILE A 4 -12.50 -7.94 11.47
CA ILE A 4 -11.23 -8.68 11.64
C ILE A 4 -10.21 -8.19 10.61
N SER A 5 -9.12 -7.59 11.10
CA SER A 5 -7.99 -7.13 10.31
C SER A 5 -6.99 -8.25 9.99
N TYR A 6 -6.05 -8.02 9.08
CA TYR A 6 -4.95 -8.95 8.84
C TYR A 6 -4.04 -9.05 10.07
N SER A 7 -3.86 -7.93 10.79
CA SER A 7 -3.09 -7.88 12.03
C SER A 7 -3.66 -8.80 13.12
N ASP A 8 -4.98 -8.95 13.18
CA ASP A 8 -5.68 -9.89 14.06
C ASP A 8 -5.38 -11.34 13.70
N ILE A 9 -5.42 -11.67 12.40
CA ILE A 9 -5.03 -12.99 11.89
C ILE A 9 -3.56 -13.29 12.25
N GLN A 10 -2.68 -12.29 12.13
CA GLN A 10 -1.28 -12.44 12.52
C GLN A 10 -1.09 -12.55 14.03
N ALA A 11 -1.92 -11.88 14.84
CA ALA A 11 -1.91 -12.02 16.30
C ALA A 11 -2.24 -13.46 16.72
N VAL A 12 -3.26 -14.08 16.13
CA VAL A 12 -3.56 -15.51 16.37
C VAL A 12 -2.39 -16.40 15.98
N LYS A 13 -1.76 -16.16 14.82
CA LYS A 13 -0.61 -16.97 14.38
C LYS A 13 0.59 -16.82 15.32
N ARG A 14 0.87 -15.61 15.82
CA ARG A 14 1.93 -15.36 16.81
C ARG A 14 1.62 -16.07 18.13
N GLU A 15 0.38 -15.98 18.60
CA GLU A 15 -0.03 -16.63 19.83
C GLU A 15 0.00 -18.16 19.71
N ALA A 16 -0.46 -18.73 18.60
CA ALA A 16 -0.34 -20.17 18.33
C ALA A 16 1.12 -20.65 18.36
N ASN A 17 2.06 -19.84 17.84
CA ASN A 17 3.49 -20.15 17.92
C ASN A 17 4.03 -20.08 19.35
N ARG A 18 3.52 -19.17 20.19
CA ARG A 18 3.85 -19.10 21.62
C ARG A 18 3.33 -20.33 22.37
N LEU A 19 2.07 -20.70 22.14
CA LEU A 19 1.42 -21.87 22.73
C LEU A 19 2.12 -23.19 22.35
N ARG A 20 2.82 -23.25 21.21
CA ARG A 20 3.60 -24.44 20.82
C ARG A 20 4.66 -24.83 21.85
N THR A 21 5.18 -23.87 22.61
CA THR A 21 6.14 -24.14 23.70
C THR A 21 5.44 -24.76 24.92
N GLU A 22 4.19 -24.39 25.19
CA GLU A 22 3.40 -24.87 26.33
C GLU A 22 2.67 -26.19 26.02
N HIS A 23 2.39 -26.44 24.75
CA HIS A 23 1.64 -27.59 24.26
C HIS A 23 2.33 -28.24 23.05
N PRO A 24 3.53 -28.83 23.23
CA PRO A 24 4.32 -29.39 22.13
C PRO A 24 3.63 -30.55 21.40
N ASP A 25 2.71 -31.25 22.08
CA ASP A 25 1.98 -32.41 21.54
C ASP A 25 0.79 -32.03 20.65
N LEU A 26 0.39 -30.74 20.64
CA LEU A 26 -0.74 -30.27 19.84
C LEU A 26 -0.30 -29.84 18.44
N SER A 27 -1.13 -30.15 17.45
CA SER A 27 -0.92 -29.68 16.09
C SER A 27 -1.10 -28.16 15.97
N LEU A 28 -0.43 -27.54 15.00
CA LEU A 28 -0.55 -26.10 14.74
C LEU A 28 -2.02 -25.65 14.56
N THR A 29 -2.85 -26.46 13.91
CA THR A 29 -4.28 -26.17 13.73
C THR A 29 -4.99 -26.07 15.07
N LYS A 30 -4.74 -26.99 16.01
CA LYS A 30 -5.33 -26.93 17.35
C LYS A 30 -4.84 -25.73 18.16
N LEU A 31 -3.55 -25.40 18.04
CA LEU A 31 -2.98 -24.22 18.66
C LEU A 31 -3.61 -22.92 18.11
N GLN A 32 -3.87 -22.86 16.80
CA GLN A 32 -4.57 -21.72 16.19
C GLN A 32 -6.03 -21.62 16.63
N ASP A 33 -6.74 -22.75 16.75
CA ASP A 33 -8.10 -22.75 17.29
C ASP A 33 -8.14 -22.24 18.73
N MET A 34 -7.22 -22.70 19.59
CA MET A 34 -7.07 -22.23 20.96
C MET A 34 -6.76 -20.73 21.01
N ALA A 35 -5.78 -20.27 20.23
CA ALA A 35 -5.41 -18.86 20.18
C ALA A 35 -6.57 -17.97 19.68
N ALA A 36 -7.33 -18.42 18.67
CA ALA A 36 -8.49 -17.69 18.18
C ALA A 36 -9.61 -17.60 19.23
N ALA A 37 -9.86 -18.69 19.97
CA ALA A 37 -10.83 -18.71 21.05
C ALA A 37 -10.44 -17.76 22.19
N VAL A 38 -9.17 -17.76 22.59
CA VAL A 38 -8.66 -16.90 23.66
C VAL A 38 -8.69 -15.42 23.27
N LEU A 39 -8.21 -15.08 22.08
CA LEU A 39 -8.05 -13.68 21.67
C LEU A 39 -9.35 -13.04 21.18
N PHE A 40 -10.26 -13.80 20.56
CA PHE A 40 -11.42 -13.26 19.86
C PHE A 40 -12.76 -13.91 20.26
N GLY A 41 -12.76 -14.89 21.17
CA GLY A 41 -13.99 -15.55 21.65
C GLY A 41 -14.73 -16.36 20.59
N VAL A 42 -14.06 -16.76 19.51
CA VAL A 42 -14.64 -17.60 18.44
C VAL A 42 -14.43 -19.09 18.71
N ARG A 43 -15.18 -19.98 18.04
CA ARG A 43 -15.05 -21.44 18.21
C ARG A 43 -13.73 -22.02 17.71
N GLY A 44 -13.03 -21.28 16.84
CA GLY A 44 -11.76 -21.69 16.29
C GLY A 44 -11.31 -20.78 15.14
N PHE A 45 -10.15 -21.09 14.58
CA PHE A 45 -9.50 -20.24 13.58
C PHE A 45 -10.27 -20.20 12.26
N HIS A 46 -11.01 -21.27 11.92
CA HIS A 46 -11.88 -21.28 10.74
C HIS A 46 -13.01 -20.25 10.84
N GLU A 47 -13.63 -20.10 12.01
CA GLU A 47 -14.68 -19.09 12.22
C GLU A 47 -14.13 -17.67 12.13
N LEU A 48 -12.94 -17.44 12.70
CA LEU A 48 -12.25 -16.15 12.56
C LEU A 48 -11.97 -15.81 11.09
N ASN A 49 -11.52 -16.80 10.30
CA ASN A 49 -11.29 -16.60 8.87
C ASN A 49 -12.58 -16.28 8.10
N LYS A 50 -13.73 -16.85 8.48
CA LYS A 50 -15.03 -16.45 7.90
C LYS A 50 -15.40 -15.00 8.22
N TRP A 51 -15.14 -14.54 9.43
CA TRP A 51 -15.37 -13.14 9.80
C TRP A 51 -14.44 -12.22 9.01
N ARG A 52 -13.19 -12.63 8.84
CA ARG A 52 -12.22 -11.93 8.02
C ARG A 52 -12.62 -11.89 6.53
N ASP A 53 -13.09 -13.00 5.97
CA ASP A 53 -13.60 -13.04 4.58
C ASP A 53 -14.73 -12.02 4.40
N ARG A 54 -15.62 -11.90 5.39
CA ARG A 54 -16.69 -10.91 5.40
C ARG A 54 -16.14 -9.48 5.45
N THR A 55 -15.22 -9.18 6.37
CA THR A 55 -14.56 -7.86 6.43
C THR A 55 -13.89 -7.48 5.12
N VAL A 56 -13.24 -8.43 4.45
CA VAL A 56 -12.64 -8.18 3.13
C VAL A 56 -13.72 -7.89 2.08
N SER A 57 -14.83 -8.63 2.09
CA SER A 57 -15.95 -8.42 1.15
C SER A 57 -16.67 -7.08 1.32
N GLU A 58 -16.66 -6.48 2.52
CA GLU A 58 -17.22 -5.15 2.77
C GLU A 58 -16.51 -4.05 1.97
N ASN A 59 -15.27 -4.31 1.51
CA ASN A 59 -14.51 -3.40 0.67
C ASN A 59 -14.76 -3.62 -0.83
N THR A 60 -15.82 -4.31 -1.23
CA THR A 60 -16.06 -4.64 -2.64
C THR A 60 -17.30 -3.95 -3.18
N VAL A 61 -17.20 -3.47 -4.42
CA VAL A 61 -18.32 -2.88 -5.17
C VAL A 61 -18.48 -3.61 -6.50
N GLU A 62 -19.69 -3.58 -7.06
CA GLU A 62 -19.93 -4.12 -8.39
C GLU A 62 -19.10 -3.36 -9.44
N GLY A 63 -18.40 -4.11 -10.27
CA GLY A 63 -17.72 -3.63 -11.46
C GLY A 63 -18.42 -4.08 -12.74
N ASP A 64 -17.77 -3.83 -13.87
CA ASP A 64 -18.34 -4.19 -15.17
C ASP A 64 -18.40 -5.71 -15.37
N GLY A 65 -19.46 -6.17 -16.05
CA GLY A 65 -19.58 -7.55 -16.51
C GLY A 65 -19.70 -8.61 -15.40
N GLY A 66 -20.18 -8.25 -14.22
CA GLY A 66 -20.39 -9.18 -13.10
C GLY A 66 -19.15 -9.44 -12.24
N GLY A 67 -18.05 -8.71 -12.49
CA GLY A 67 -16.89 -8.68 -11.58
C GLY A 67 -17.14 -7.79 -10.37
N LEU A 68 -16.34 -7.99 -9.32
CA LEU A 68 -16.26 -7.09 -8.17
C LEU A 68 -14.93 -6.35 -8.20
N THR A 69 -14.91 -5.11 -7.73
CA THR A 69 -13.69 -4.34 -7.51
C THR A 69 -13.54 -4.01 -6.03
N CYS A 70 -12.38 -4.33 -5.45
CA CYS A 70 -12.05 -3.97 -4.09
C CYS A 70 -11.64 -2.49 -4.01
N THR A 71 -12.39 -1.68 -3.27
CA THR A 71 -12.12 -0.25 -3.06
C THR A 71 -10.90 -0.01 -2.18
N PHE A 72 -10.50 -1.01 -1.37
CA PHE A 72 -9.33 -0.90 -0.50
C PHE A 72 -8.00 -1.23 -1.21
N CYS A 73 -7.93 -2.35 -1.93
CA CYS A 73 -6.69 -2.81 -2.59
C CYS A 73 -6.69 -2.67 -4.11
N GLY A 74 -7.80 -2.29 -4.73
CA GLY A 74 -7.93 -2.05 -6.17
C GLY A 74 -8.02 -3.31 -7.03
N ALA A 75 -8.04 -4.51 -6.44
CA ALA A 75 -8.18 -5.75 -7.22
C ALA A 75 -9.58 -5.88 -7.81
N THR A 76 -9.65 -6.19 -9.10
CA THR A 76 -10.88 -6.66 -9.76
C THR A 76 -10.84 -8.18 -9.87
N PHE A 77 -11.94 -8.84 -9.51
CA PHE A 77 -12.05 -10.30 -9.49
C PHE A 77 -13.51 -10.75 -9.64
N TYR A 78 -13.70 -11.97 -10.13
CA TYR A 78 -14.99 -12.63 -10.21
C TYR A 78 -15.23 -13.48 -8.95
N PRO A 79 -16.33 -13.24 -8.20
CA PRO A 79 -16.55 -13.87 -6.91
C PRO A 79 -16.87 -15.36 -7.00
N ASP A 80 -17.26 -15.90 -8.15
CA ASP A 80 -17.48 -17.32 -8.40
C ASP A 80 -16.17 -18.08 -8.65
N ILE A 81 -15.13 -17.42 -9.16
CA ILE A 81 -13.82 -18.02 -9.44
C ILE A 81 -12.95 -18.08 -8.17
N SER A 82 -12.71 -19.30 -7.67
CA SER A 82 -11.99 -19.52 -6.39
C SER A 82 -10.54 -19.04 -6.39
N SER A 83 -9.82 -19.16 -7.51
CA SER A 83 -8.44 -18.68 -7.65
C SER A 83 -8.37 -17.15 -7.55
N GLU A 84 -9.35 -16.45 -8.12
CA GLU A 84 -9.40 -14.99 -8.08
C GLU A 84 -9.78 -14.46 -6.70
N ARG A 85 -10.73 -15.09 -6.00
CA ARG A 85 -10.99 -14.79 -4.58
C ARG A 85 -9.74 -14.93 -3.72
N THR A 86 -8.95 -15.97 -3.98
CA THR A 86 -7.70 -16.22 -3.26
C THR A 86 -6.66 -15.15 -3.57
N LEU A 87 -6.54 -14.75 -4.84
CA LEU A 87 -5.63 -13.69 -5.26
C LEU A 87 -6.02 -12.33 -4.68
N HIS A 88 -7.30 -11.98 -4.74
CA HIS A 88 -7.86 -10.78 -4.09
C HIS A 88 -7.52 -10.78 -2.61
N ARG A 89 -7.82 -11.87 -1.89
CA ARG A 89 -7.52 -11.95 -0.46
C ARG A 89 -6.04 -11.76 -0.17
N LYS A 90 -5.16 -12.40 -0.95
CA LYS A 90 -3.71 -12.25 -0.80
C LYS A 90 -3.26 -10.80 -1.01
N ARG A 91 -3.77 -10.13 -2.05
CA ARG A 91 -3.47 -8.71 -2.33
C ARG A 91 -4.01 -7.81 -1.21
N HIS A 92 -5.24 -8.02 -0.77
CA HIS A 92 -5.87 -7.26 0.31
C HIS A 92 -5.08 -7.36 1.61
N ASP A 93 -4.69 -8.57 1.99
CA ASP A 93 -3.84 -8.83 3.17
C ASP A 93 -2.49 -8.09 3.06
N ALA A 94 -1.86 -8.08 1.88
CA ALA A 94 -0.60 -7.36 1.65
C ALA A 94 -0.76 -5.84 1.74
N PHE A 95 -1.87 -5.29 1.24
CA PHE A 95 -2.19 -3.87 1.36
C PHE A 95 -2.45 -3.48 2.82
N GLU A 96 -3.18 -4.29 3.59
CA GLU A 96 -3.39 -4.00 5.02
C GLU A 96 -2.10 -4.11 5.83
N GLU A 97 -1.23 -5.08 5.54
CA GLU A 97 0.08 -5.19 6.18
C GLU A 97 0.93 -3.94 5.89
N ALA A 98 0.99 -3.52 4.62
CA ALA A 98 1.72 -2.34 4.21
C ALA A 98 1.15 -1.06 4.85
N ALA A 99 -0.18 -0.90 4.83
CA ALA A 99 -0.84 0.26 5.42
C ALA A 99 -0.60 0.35 6.94
N THR A 100 -0.67 -0.78 7.63
CA THR A 100 -0.40 -0.85 9.07
C THR A 100 1.05 -0.48 9.38
N TYR A 101 2.00 -1.02 8.62
CA TYR A 101 3.43 -0.78 8.86
C TYR A 101 3.85 0.66 8.51
N LEU A 102 3.34 1.20 7.40
CA LEU A 102 3.72 2.53 6.89
C LEU A 102 2.88 3.66 7.52
N GLY A 103 1.78 3.33 8.21
CA GLY A 103 0.79 4.32 8.63
C GLY A 103 0.08 5.01 7.45
N TYR A 104 0.14 4.40 6.26
CA TYR A 104 -0.32 4.99 5.01
C TYR A 104 -0.73 3.92 3.98
N ALA A 105 -1.92 4.07 3.40
CA ALA A 105 -2.37 3.26 2.28
C ALA A 105 -2.34 4.07 0.98
N PRO A 106 -1.73 3.56 -0.12
CA PRO A 106 -1.74 4.26 -1.39
C PRO A 106 -3.17 4.37 -1.93
N LYS A 107 -3.51 5.52 -2.52
CA LYS A 107 -4.81 5.71 -3.18
C LYS A 107 -4.96 4.84 -4.40
N GLN A 108 -6.20 4.51 -4.76
CA GLN A 108 -6.49 3.69 -5.93
C GLN A 108 -6.45 4.49 -7.24
N HIS A 109 -6.40 3.80 -8.39
CA HIS A 109 -6.19 4.43 -9.71
C HIS A 109 -7.07 5.66 -9.95
N ALA A 110 -8.39 5.54 -9.76
CA ALA A 110 -9.32 6.65 -9.97
C ALA A 110 -9.01 7.87 -9.09
N GLU A 111 -8.75 7.65 -7.80
CA GLU A 111 -8.38 8.71 -6.87
C GLU A 111 -7.01 9.33 -7.19
N ARG A 112 -6.03 8.52 -7.61
CA ARG A 112 -4.71 8.99 -8.03
C ARG A 112 -4.80 9.86 -9.26
N GLU A 113 -5.57 9.46 -10.28
CA GLU A 113 -5.77 10.25 -11.49
C GLU A 113 -6.53 11.56 -11.20
N ALA A 114 -7.56 11.51 -10.34
CA ALA A 114 -8.27 12.71 -9.90
C ALA A 114 -7.34 13.68 -9.14
N MET A 115 -6.51 13.18 -8.23
CA MET A 115 -5.53 13.97 -7.48
C MET A 115 -4.49 14.59 -8.42
N LYS A 116 -3.92 13.83 -9.35
CA LYS A 116 -2.96 14.36 -10.33
C LYS A 116 -3.60 15.43 -11.21
N LYS A 117 -4.84 15.21 -11.67
CA LYS A 117 -5.58 16.20 -12.47
C LYS A 117 -5.74 17.53 -11.71
N ALA A 118 -6.22 17.46 -10.46
CA ALA A 118 -6.33 18.64 -9.61
C ALA A 118 -4.96 19.30 -9.36
N GLY A 119 -3.90 18.51 -9.18
CA GLY A 119 -2.54 19.02 -9.05
C GLY A 119 -2.04 19.75 -10.31
N TYR A 120 -2.30 19.20 -11.49
CA TYR A 120 -1.98 19.87 -12.77
C TYR A 120 -2.79 21.16 -13.00
N GLU A 121 -4.01 21.24 -12.49
CA GLU A 121 -4.79 22.47 -12.50
C GLU A 121 -4.17 23.54 -11.59
N LEU A 122 -3.76 23.15 -10.37
CA LEU A 122 -3.07 24.05 -9.44
C LEU A 122 -1.70 24.53 -9.93
N LEU A 123 -0.99 23.72 -10.73
CA LEU A 123 0.26 24.11 -11.37
C LEU A 123 0.10 25.28 -12.37
N ARG A 124 -1.12 25.56 -12.83
CA ARG A 124 -1.45 26.69 -13.70
C ARG A 124 -1.90 27.95 -12.94
N ALA A 125 -1.95 27.89 -11.62
CA ALA A 125 -2.32 29.04 -10.80
C ALA A 125 -1.22 30.11 -10.77
N ASP A 126 -1.61 31.35 -10.47
CA ASP A 126 -0.69 32.51 -10.48
C ASP A 126 0.18 32.63 -9.22
N THR A 127 -0.04 31.78 -8.21
CA THR A 127 0.67 31.86 -6.93
C THR A 127 1.62 30.68 -6.73
N LEU A 128 2.82 30.98 -6.22
CA LEU A 128 3.84 29.96 -5.93
C LEU A 128 3.31 28.88 -4.98
N ASP A 129 2.57 29.26 -3.93
CA ASP A 129 2.02 28.32 -2.96
C ASP A 129 1.09 27.29 -3.61
N LYS A 130 0.23 27.73 -4.53
CA LYS A 130 -0.65 26.82 -5.28
C LYS A 130 0.13 25.94 -6.24
N GLN A 131 1.15 26.47 -6.89
CA GLN A 131 2.01 25.67 -7.76
C GLN A 131 2.75 24.59 -6.95
N VAL A 132 3.27 24.92 -5.77
CA VAL A 132 3.92 23.97 -4.85
C VAL A 132 2.92 22.91 -4.37
N GLU A 133 1.71 23.32 -3.97
CA GLU A 133 0.62 22.41 -3.61
C GLU A 133 0.32 21.43 -4.75
N GLY A 134 0.12 21.96 -5.97
CA GLY A 134 -0.15 21.15 -7.16
C GLY A 134 0.96 20.18 -7.50
N LEU A 135 2.22 20.61 -7.38
CA LEU A 135 3.39 19.77 -7.59
C LEU A 135 3.42 18.59 -6.61
N LEU A 136 3.17 18.85 -5.32
CA LEU A 136 3.13 17.80 -4.30
C LEU A 136 1.95 16.83 -4.48
N MET A 137 0.80 17.30 -4.98
CA MET A 137 -0.33 16.43 -5.34
C MET A 137 0.02 15.50 -6.50
N VAL A 138 0.68 16.01 -7.55
CA VAL A 138 1.13 15.17 -8.67
C VAL A 138 2.17 14.15 -8.20
N ALA A 139 3.15 14.58 -7.42
CA ALA A 139 4.15 13.70 -6.83
C ALA A 139 3.53 12.63 -5.92
N ARG A 140 2.47 12.96 -5.17
CA ARG A 140 1.71 12.00 -4.35
C ARG A 140 1.03 10.94 -5.22
N GLY A 141 0.41 11.32 -6.32
CA GLY A 141 -0.18 10.36 -7.24
C GLY A 141 0.84 9.39 -7.85
N TRP A 142 2.06 9.86 -8.11
CA TRP A 142 3.17 8.99 -8.55
C TRP A 142 3.71 8.11 -7.43
N PHE A 143 3.86 8.65 -6.22
CA PHE A 143 4.25 7.90 -5.03
C PHE A 143 3.29 6.75 -4.77
N ASP A 144 1.98 7.01 -4.78
CA ASP A 144 0.96 5.99 -4.52
C ASP A 144 1.01 4.87 -5.56
N ARG A 145 1.20 5.23 -6.83
CA ARG A 145 1.36 4.25 -7.92
C ARG A 145 2.63 3.42 -7.76
N SER A 146 3.73 4.05 -7.35
CA SER A 146 5.00 3.38 -7.07
C SER A 146 4.87 2.42 -5.88
N LEU A 147 4.21 2.85 -4.81
CA LEU A 147 3.98 2.06 -3.61
C LEU A 147 3.04 0.88 -3.87
N ASP A 148 1.97 1.07 -4.65
CA ASP A 148 1.06 0.00 -5.11
C ASP A 148 1.85 -1.13 -5.78
N ALA A 149 2.70 -0.80 -6.75
CA ALA A 149 3.57 -1.78 -7.41
C ALA A 149 4.59 -2.44 -6.46
N ALA A 150 5.08 -1.70 -5.47
CA ALA A 150 5.97 -2.21 -4.43
C ALA A 150 5.27 -3.21 -3.50
N ILE A 151 3.97 -3.01 -3.23
CA ILE A 151 3.14 -3.93 -2.45
C ILE A 151 2.96 -5.23 -3.22
N ASP A 152 2.58 -5.15 -4.50
CA ASP A 152 2.42 -6.32 -5.37
C ASP A 152 3.70 -7.14 -5.52
N SER A 153 4.83 -6.45 -5.57
CA SER A 153 6.14 -7.06 -5.73
C SER A 153 6.83 -7.38 -4.40
N ALA A 154 6.14 -7.24 -3.27
CA ALA A 154 6.60 -7.56 -1.92
C ALA A 154 7.90 -6.85 -1.45
N TYR A 155 8.23 -5.68 -2.02
CA TYR A 155 9.38 -4.87 -1.59
C TYR A 155 8.99 -3.56 -0.90
N TRP A 156 7.71 -3.35 -0.62
CA TRP A 156 7.17 -2.14 0.02
C TRP A 156 7.84 -1.75 1.35
N LYS A 157 8.40 -2.70 2.12
CA LYS A 157 9.17 -2.41 3.36
C LYS A 157 10.44 -1.58 3.11
N GLN A 158 10.92 -1.56 1.88
CA GLN A 158 12.09 -0.77 1.44
C GLN A 158 11.68 0.49 0.69
N HIS A 159 10.38 0.66 0.37
CA HIS A 159 9.92 1.82 -0.39
C HIS A 159 10.24 3.10 0.38
N PRO A 160 10.74 4.16 -0.30
CA PRO A 160 11.04 5.42 0.36
C PRO A 160 9.80 6.02 1.03
N THR A 161 10.04 6.86 2.03
CA THR A 161 9.02 7.80 2.52
C THR A 161 8.62 8.76 1.40
N PHE A 162 7.48 9.44 1.56
CA PHE A 162 7.04 10.39 0.53
C PHE A 162 8.05 11.52 0.32
N GLU A 163 8.62 12.03 1.39
CA GLU A 163 9.61 13.11 1.39
C GLU A 163 10.88 12.67 0.63
N ALA A 164 11.38 11.46 0.89
CA ALA A 164 12.52 10.92 0.16
C ALA A 164 12.18 10.69 -1.32
N TYR A 165 10.99 10.15 -1.61
CA TYR A 165 10.53 9.94 -2.98
C TYR A 165 10.42 11.25 -3.77
N VAL A 166 9.95 12.32 -3.15
CA VAL A 166 9.89 13.67 -3.73
C VAL A 166 11.29 14.14 -4.15
N SER A 167 12.29 13.95 -3.30
CA SER A 167 13.69 14.30 -3.61
C SER A 167 14.26 13.54 -4.82
N TYR A 168 13.68 12.39 -5.18
CA TYR A 168 14.16 11.52 -6.28
C TYR A 168 13.50 11.81 -7.62
N VAL A 169 12.33 12.45 -7.65
CA VAL A 169 11.51 12.54 -8.87
C VAL A 169 11.36 13.98 -9.38
N ILE A 170 11.47 14.99 -8.52
CA ILE A 170 11.07 16.37 -8.88
C ILE A 170 12.16 17.14 -9.63
N GLY A 171 13.44 16.81 -9.42
CA GLY A 171 14.56 17.47 -10.07
C GLY A 171 14.65 17.29 -11.59
N ASP A 172 13.99 16.25 -12.11
CA ASP A 172 14.13 15.78 -13.50
C ASP A 172 12.89 16.07 -14.36
N LEU A 173 12.00 16.97 -13.91
CA LEU A 173 10.73 17.24 -14.56
C LEU A 173 10.71 18.62 -15.22
N GLU A 174 11.21 18.67 -16.45
CA GLU A 174 11.39 19.91 -17.23
C GLU A 174 10.10 20.69 -17.52
N HIS A 175 8.93 20.02 -17.44
CA HIS A 175 7.63 20.63 -17.75
C HIS A 175 6.98 21.34 -16.55
N LEU A 176 7.62 21.37 -15.38
CA LEU A 176 7.08 21.97 -14.17
C LEU A 176 7.53 23.43 -13.98
N PRO A 177 6.73 24.29 -13.32
CA PRO A 177 7.11 25.67 -13.03
C PRO A 177 8.41 25.74 -12.21
N ALA A 178 9.44 26.38 -12.77
CA ALA A 178 10.79 26.39 -12.19
C ALA A 178 10.85 26.93 -10.75
N ALA A 179 10.04 27.95 -10.44
CA ALA A 179 9.97 28.51 -9.09
C ALA A 179 9.40 27.50 -8.07
N ALA A 180 8.36 26.75 -8.45
CA ALA A 180 7.78 25.72 -7.60
C ALA A 180 8.74 24.54 -7.42
N VAL A 181 9.41 24.09 -8.49
CA VAL A 181 10.44 23.06 -8.41
C VAL A 181 11.54 23.48 -7.44
N LYS A 182 12.05 24.72 -7.57
CA LYS A 182 13.07 25.26 -6.66
C LYS A 182 12.60 25.24 -5.21
N ALA A 183 11.40 25.73 -4.91
CA ALA A 183 10.85 25.73 -3.55
C ALA A 183 10.71 24.31 -2.96
N VAL A 184 10.33 23.34 -3.79
CA VAL A 184 10.20 21.94 -3.36
C VAL A 184 11.57 21.28 -3.16
N VAL A 185 12.56 21.57 -4.01
CA VAL A 185 13.95 21.12 -3.82
C VAL A 185 14.57 21.75 -2.57
N GLU A 186 14.33 23.02 -2.29
CA GLU A 186 14.77 23.66 -1.04
C GLU A 186 14.15 22.99 0.19
N ARG A 187 12.91 22.51 0.08
CA ARG A 187 12.18 21.87 1.18
C ARG A 187 12.58 20.41 1.43
N TYR A 188 12.82 19.62 0.39
CA TYR A 188 13.01 18.17 0.50
C TYR A 188 14.39 17.67 0.01
N GLY A 189 15.20 18.55 -0.56
CA GLY A 189 16.46 18.20 -1.23
C GLY A 189 16.25 17.62 -2.64
N ARG A 190 17.36 17.28 -3.28
CA ARG A 190 17.43 16.63 -4.60
C ARG A 190 18.44 15.49 -4.53
N VAL A 191 18.06 14.31 -5.02
CA VAL A 191 18.97 13.16 -5.15
C VAL A 191 18.76 12.51 -6.52
N ASP A 192 19.74 12.71 -7.39
CA ASP A 192 19.67 12.26 -8.77
C ASP A 192 19.99 10.77 -8.95
N GLY A 193 19.46 10.17 -10.00
CA GLY A 193 19.82 8.82 -10.44
C GLY A 193 19.22 7.66 -9.62
N VAL A 194 18.36 7.96 -8.63
CA VAL A 194 17.62 6.94 -7.87
C VAL A 194 16.42 6.42 -8.66
N ILE A 195 15.65 7.34 -9.27
CA ILE A 195 14.61 7.03 -10.25
C ILE A 195 15.14 7.51 -11.61
N PRO A 196 15.14 6.67 -12.67
CA PRO A 196 15.58 7.11 -13.98
C PRO A 196 14.74 8.27 -14.51
N GLU A 197 15.36 9.15 -15.30
CA GLU A 197 14.70 10.30 -15.92
C GLU A 197 13.41 9.90 -16.66
N GLY A 198 12.35 10.70 -16.48
CA GLY A 198 11.03 10.44 -17.04
C GLY A 198 10.30 9.23 -16.44
N LYS A 199 10.85 8.57 -15.42
CA LYS A 199 10.17 7.50 -14.67
C LYS A 199 9.68 8.02 -13.32
N SER A 200 8.77 7.26 -12.73
CA SER A 200 8.17 7.52 -11.41
C SER A 200 8.01 6.26 -10.57
N TYR A 201 8.40 5.09 -11.08
CA TYR A 201 8.45 3.90 -10.23
C TYR A 201 9.80 3.85 -9.55
N TRP A 202 9.79 3.78 -8.22
CA TRP A 202 10.97 3.47 -7.45
C TRP A 202 11.12 1.96 -7.32
N TYR A 203 12.36 1.49 -7.46
CA TYR A 203 12.72 0.10 -7.25
C TYR A 203 13.88 0.02 -6.26
N PRO A 204 13.94 -1.02 -5.42
CA PRO A 204 15.05 -1.20 -4.50
C PRO A 204 16.37 -1.30 -5.27
N PRO A 205 17.46 -0.67 -4.79
CA PRO A 205 18.76 -0.80 -5.42
C PRO A 205 19.15 -2.27 -5.52
N LYS A 206 19.63 -2.69 -6.70
CA LYS A 206 20.28 -4.01 -6.82
C LYS A 206 21.42 -4.04 -5.81
N LYS A 207 21.46 -5.05 -4.93
CA LYS A 207 22.55 -5.24 -3.95
C LYS A 207 23.91 -5.05 -4.67
N GLY A 208 24.60 -3.94 -4.41
CA GLY A 208 25.93 -3.66 -4.98
C GLY A 208 26.20 -2.27 -5.58
N ARG A 209 25.22 -1.37 -5.74
CA ARG A 209 25.50 0.03 -6.16
C ARG A 209 25.04 1.02 -5.11
N LYS A 210 25.99 1.63 -4.39
CA LYS A 210 25.73 2.84 -3.59
C LYS A 210 25.39 3.98 -4.56
N ALA A 211 24.24 4.63 -4.38
CA ALA A 211 23.93 5.87 -5.07
C ALA A 211 25.01 6.89 -4.73
N LYS A 212 25.55 7.57 -5.75
CA LYS A 212 26.49 8.68 -5.54
C LYS A 212 25.67 9.90 -5.15
N VAL A 213 25.83 10.36 -3.92
CA VAL A 213 25.41 11.70 -3.51
C VAL A 213 26.40 12.67 -4.14
N GLN A 214 25.92 13.63 -4.94
CA GLN A 214 26.67 14.81 -5.36
C GLN A 214 26.30 15.98 -4.45
#